data_AF-D6XYB4-F1
#
_entry.id   AF-D6XYB4-F1
#
_cell.length_a   1.000
_cell.length_b   1.000
_cell.length_c   1.000
_cell.angle_alpha   90.00
_cell.angle_beta   90.00
_cell.angle_gamma   90.00
#
_symmetry.space_group_name_H-M   'P 1'
#
loop_
_entity.id
_entity.type
_entity.pdbx_description
1 polymer ?
#
loop_
_entity_poly.entity_id
_entity_poly.type
_entity_poly.pdbx_seq_one_letter_code
_entity_poly.pdbx_strand_id
1 'polypeptide(L)'
;MNLWTTQSLGGKLIIGSGVLAVLSLFLPWADLGFVSASGFQQDGYLFILPLIYPVYKAVKLAPLNRIAGLVLSGLTFVAAIAFAVSKQVEMMGASVNGAGSGLYLFIITAAVMGAGVYLYKPGNTGDEASDIRYTDEETNTK
;
A
#
# COMPACT_ATOMS: atom_id res chain seq x y z
N MET A 1 -13.90 1.80 -18.21
CA MET A 1 -13.57 2.83 -17.21
C MET A 1 -12.09 2.74 -16.89
N ASN A 2 -11.31 3.82 -17.07
CA ASN A 2 -9.88 3.80 -16.76
C ASN A 2 -9.69 4.17 -15.28
N LEU A 3 -9.39 3.16 -14.45
CA LEU A 3 -9.26 3.33 -13.00
C LEU A 3 -8.15 4.33 -12.65
N TRP A 4 -7.07 4.38 -13.43
CA TRP A 4 -5.93 5.24 -13.16
C TRP A 4 -6.28 6.73 -13.31
N THR A 5 -7.12 7.09 -14.27
CA THR A 5 -7.49 8.49 -14.52
C THR A 5 -8.55 8.99 -13.55
N THR A 6 -9.42 8.12 -13.05
CA THR A 6 -10.53 8.51 -12.16
C THR A 6 -10.12 8.63 -10.68
N GLN A 7 -8.97 8.07 -10.29
CA GLN A 7 -8.53 8.04 -8.89
C GLN A 7 -7.84 9.33 -8.46
N SER A 8 -8.11 9.74 -7.22
CA SER A 8 -7.29 10.72 -6.51
C SER A 8 -5.87 10.19 -6.31
N LEU A 9 -4.92 11.09 -5.97
CA LEU A 9 -3.55 10.69 -5.65
C LEU A 9 -3.51 9.59 -4.57
N GLY A 10 -4.31 9.71 -3.51
CA GLY A 10 -4.40 8.69 -2.46
C GLY A 10 -4.90 7.33 -2.99
N GLY A 11 -5.86 7.34 -3.91
CA GLY A 11 -6.34 6.12 -4.57
C GLY A 11 -5.28 5.44 -5.43
N LYS A 12 -4.49 6.22 -6.19
CA LYS A 12 -3.35 5.71 -6.96
C LYS A 12 -2.29 5.09 -6.06
N LEU A 13 -1.98 5.74 -4.93
CA LEU A 13 -1.05 5.21 -3.93
C LEU A 13 -1.55 3.91 -3.31
N ILE A 14 -2.84 3.82 -2.95
CA ILE A 14 -3.44 2.59 -2.40
C ILE A 14 -3.36 1.44 -3.41
N ILE A 15 -3.79 1.66 -4.65
CA ILE A 15 -3.80 0.61 -5.67
C ILE A 15 -2.37 0.20 -6.03
N GLY A 16 -1.48 1.16 -6.26
CA GLY A 16 -0.08 0.91 -6.56
C GLY A 16 0.61 0.14 -5.43
N SER A 17 0.35 0.52 -4.18
CA SER A 17 0.88 -0.20 -3.01
C SER A 17 0.29 -1.61 -2.91
N GLY A 18 -0.99 -1.80 -3.22
CA GLY A 18 -1.60 -3.13 -3.25
C GLY A 18 -0.90 -4.06 -4.25
N VAL A 19 -0.58 -3.56 -5.44
CA VAL A 19 0.17 -4.31 -6.46
C VAL A 19 1.61 -4.58 -6.01
N LEU A 20 2.31 -3.56 -5.49
CA LEU A 20 3.68 -3.71 -4.99
C LEU A 20 3.77 -4.70 -3.81
N ALA A 21 2.76 -4.76 -2.95
CA ALA A 21 2.67 -5.70 -1.83
C ALA A 21 2.60 -7.15 -2.33
N VAL A 22 1.86 -7.40 -3.40
CA VAL A 22 1.79 -8.72 -4.04
C VAL A 22 3.12 -9.05 -4.72
N LEU A 23 3.70 -8.10 -5.47
CA LEU A 23 4.99 -8.30 -6.14
C LEU A 23 6.12 -8.59 -5.16
N SER A 24 6.11 -7.95 -3.98
CA SER A 24 7.14 -8.17 -2.98
C SER A 24 7.13 -9.59 -2.39
N LEU A 25 6.02 -10.32 -2.44
CA LEU A 25 5.96 -11.72 -2.00
C LEU A 25 6.80 -12.66 -2.85
N PHE A 26 7.04 -12.30 -4.11
CA PHE A 26 7.87 -13.08 -5.03
C PHE A 26 9.36 -12.78 -4.87
N LEU A 27 9.71 -11.71 -4.15
CA LEU A 27 11.09 -11.36 -3.84
C LEU A 27 11.55 -12.05 -2.54
N PRO A 28 12.87 -12.20 -2.32
CA PRO A 28 13.42 -12.72 -1.08
C PRO A 28 12.99 -11.86 0.12
N TRP A 29 12.33 -12.49 1.09
CA TRP A 29 12.04 -11.88 2.39
C TRP A 29 13.08 -12.26 3.43
N ALA A 30 13.73 -13.41 3.26
CA ALA A 30 14.94 -13.78 3.96
C ALA A 30 16.01 -14.13 2.94
N ASP A 31 17.19 -13.57 3.12
CA ASP A 31 18.35 -13.79 2.29
C ASP A 31 19.60 -13.82 3.18
N LEU A 32 20.23 -14.99 3.23
CA LEU A 32 21.44 -15.24 3.98
C LEU A 32 22.66 -15.37 3.06
N GLY A 33 22.53 -15.00 1.78
CA GLY A 33 23.58 -15.05 0.75
C GLY A 33 23.76 -16.42 0.10
N PHE A 34 23.59 -17.52 0.86
CA PHE A 34 23.64 -18.90 0.33
C PHE A 34 22.30 -19.62 0.35
N VAL A 35 21.34 -19.09 1.12
CA VAL A 35 19.95 -19.56 1.12
C VAL A 35 19.02 -18.36 1.15
N SER A 36 18.00 -18.40 0.32
CA SER A 36 16.98 -17.35 0.24
C SER A 36 15.59 -17.98 0.27
N ALA A 37 14.65 -17.31 0.94
CA ALA A 37 13.24 -17.69 0.93
C ALA A 37 12.38 -16.46 0.55
N SER A 38 11.50 -16.66 -0.43
CA SER A 38 10.56 -15.61 -0.87
C SER A 38 9.56 -15.27 0.23
N GLY A 39 8.87 -14.13 0.09
CA GLY A 39 7.77 -13.79 0.99
C GLY A 39 6.66 -14.84 1.01
N PHE A 40 6.37 -15.47 -0.13
CA PHE A 40 5.39 -16.54 -0.19
C PHE A 40 5.80 -17.78 0.61
N GLN A 41 7.08 -18.17 0.57
CA GLN A 41 7.62 -19.30 1.34
C GLN A 41 7.65 -19.03 2.85
N GLN A 42 7.52 -17.78 3.26
CA GLN A 42 7.55 -17.35 4.67
C GLN A 42 6.19 -16.89 5.18
N ASP A 43 5.12 -17.36 4.54
CA ASP A 43 3.74 -17.01 4.89
C ASP A 43 3.45 -15.50 4.87
N GLY A 44 4.23 -14.73 4.09
CA GLY A 44 4.11 -13.29 3.95
C GLY A 44 2.77 -12.83 3.39
N TYR A 45 2.05 -13.72 2.70
CA TYR A 45 0.69 -13.45 2.21
C TYR A 45 -0.31 -13.13 3.33
N LEU A 46 -0.04 -13.55 4.57
CA LEU A 46 -0.86 -13.17 5.74
C LEU A 46 -0.82 -11.66 6.01
N PHE A 47 0.29 -10.99 5.71
CA PHE A 47 0.43 -9.54 5.86
C PHE A 47 -0.36 -8.74 4.82
N ILE A 48 -0.83 -9.38 3.74
CA ILE A 48 -1.68 -8.72 2.73
C ILE A 48 -3.13 -8.59 3.21
N LEU A 49 -3.62 -9.51 4.05
CA LEU A 49 -5.02 -9.54 4.47
C LEU A 49 -5.55 -8.20 4.99
N PRO A 50 -4.85 -7.46 5.88
CA PRO A 50 -5.31 -6.15 6.35
C PRO A 50 -5.35 -5.09 5.23
N LEU A 51 -4.52 -5.24 4.19
CA LEU A 51 -4.42 -4.30 3.07
C LEU A 51 -5.54 -4.50 2.04
N ILE A 52 -6.26 -5.62 2.08
CA ILE A 52 -7.37 -5.89 1.15
C ILE A 52 -8.48 -4.84 1.30
N TYR A 53 -8.81 -4.44 2.53
CA TYR A 53 -9.86 -3.45 2.79
C TYR A 53 -9.62 -2.11 2.07
N PRO A 54 -8.49 -1.39 2.29
CA PRO A 54 -8.27 -0.12 1.61
C PRO A 54 -8.19 -0.29 0.09
N VAL A 55 -7.55 -1.36 -0.42
CA VAL A 55 -7.46 -1.64 -1.86
C VAL A 55 -8.83 -1.86 -2.48
N TYR A 56 -9.68 -2.68 -1.86
CA TYR A 56 -11.03 -2.95 -2.33
C TYR A 56 -11.86 -1.67 -2.41
N LYS A 57 -11.80 -0.83 -1.38
CA LYS A 57 -12.54 0.43 -1.33
C LYS A 57 -12.04 1.43 -2.39
N ALA A 58 -10.73 1.51 -2.60
CA ALA A 58 -10.15 2.31 -3.67
C ALA A 58 -10.61 1.83 -5.05
N VAL A 59 -10.48 0.53 -5.37
CA VAL A 59 -10.90 -0.03 -6.67
C VAL A 59 -12.40 0.22 -6.95
N LYS A 60 -13.24 0.22 -5.91
CA LYS A 60 -14.68 0.51 -6.02
C LYS A 60 -15.02 2.00 -6.05
N LEU A 61 -14.04 2.90 -6.00
CA LEU A 61 -14.23 4.36 -5.85
C LEU A 61 -15.13 4.70 -4.64
N ALA A 62 -15.15 3.84 -3.63
CA ALA A 62 -16.08 3.91 -2.53
C ALA A 62 -15.51 4.76 -1.39
N PRO A 63 -16.36 5.35 -0.53
CA PRO A 63 -15.91 6.06 0.66
C PRO A 63 -15.19 5.10 1.60
N LEU A 64 -13.95 5.43 1.95
CA LEU A 64 -13.08 4.63 2.82
C LEU A 64 -13.12 5.19 4.24
N ASN A 65 -13.41 4.35 5.24
CA ASN A 65 -13.22 4.75 6.64
C ASN A 65 -11.72 4.91 6.93
N ARG A 66 -11.28 6.18 7.06
CA ARG A 66 -9.86 6.55 7.20
C ARG A 66 -9.24 5.94 8.44
N ILE A 67 -9.96 5.92 9.58
CA ILE A 67 -9.44 5.35 10.83
C ILE A 67 -9.18 3.85 10.65
N ALA A 68 -10.17 3.11 10.14
CA ALA A 68 -10.02 1.67 9.90
C ALA A 68 -8.85 1.37 8.93
N GLY A 69 -8.75 2.12 7.83
CA GLY A 69 -7.65 1.94 6.87
C GLY A 69 -6.27 2.25 7.46
N LEU A 70 -6.16 3.29 8.31
CA LEU A 70 -4.91 3.65 8.98
C LEU A 70 -4.51 2.61 10.02
N VAL A 71 -5.46 2.11 10.81
CA VAL A 71 -5.19 1.04 11.79
C VAL A 71 -4.69 -0.21 11.08
N LEU A 72 -5.36 -0.64 10.00
CA LEU A 72 -4.95 -1.84 9.24
C LEU A 72 -3.56 -1.67 8.59
N SER A 73 -3.30 -0.51 7.98
CA SER A 73 -2.00 -0.23 7.36
C SER A 73 -0.89 -0.11 8.40
N GLY A 74 -1.17 0.54 9.53
CA GLY A 74 -0.23 0.69 10.65
C GLY A 74 0.11 -0.63 11.33
N LEU A 75 -0.90 -1.48 11.61
CA LEU A 75 -0.67 -2.83 12.13
C LEU A 75 0.19 -3.66 11.17
N THR A 76 -0.08 -3.58 9.86
CA THR A 76 0.72 -4.27 8.84
C THR A 76 2.16 -3.78 8.84
N PHE A 77 2.37 -2.47 8.90
CA PHE A 77 3.70 -1.86 8.93
C PHE A 77 4.50 -2.27 10.16
N VAL A 78 3.90 -2.18 11.36
CA VAL A 78 4.55 -2.58 12.62
C VAL A 78 4.85 -4.07 12.63
N ALA A 79 3.91 -4.91 12.17
CA ALA A 79 4.11 -6.35 12.09
C ALA A 79 5.25 -6.70 11.11
N ALA A 80 5.34 -6.02 9.96
CA ALA A 80 6.40 -6.26 8.98
C ALA A 80 7.79 -5.86 9.53
N ILE A 81 7.88 -4.76 10.30
CA ILE A 81 9.11 -4.38 11.01
C ILE A 81 9.46 -5.43 12.07
N ALA A 82 8.50 -5.86 12.88
CA ALA A 82 8.74 -6.89 13.89
C ALA A 82 9.22 -8.20 13.25
N PHE A 83 8.67 -8.56 12.10
CA PHE A 83 9.11 -9.69 11.30
C PHE A 83 10.54 -9.50 10.76
N ALA A 84 10.90 -8.30 10.29
CA ALA A 84 12.27 -8.02 9.87
C ALA A 84 13.28 -8.10 11.02
N VAL A 85 12.91 -7.64 12.21
CA VAL A 85 13.76 -7.71 13.41
C VAL A 85 13.96 -9.15 13.89
N SER A 86 12.99 -10.04 13.68
CA SER A 86 13.10 -11.44 14.06
C SER A 86 14.00 -12.27 13.14
N LYS A 87 14.45 -11.72 11.99
CA LYS A 87 15.36 -12.37 11.05
C LYS A 87 16.84 -12.21 11.37
N GLN A 88 17.17 -11.96 12.64
CA GLN A 88 18.55 -12.04 13.10
C GLN A 88 18.98 -13.50 13.17
N VAL A 89 20.10 -13.82 12.51
CA VAL A 89 20.71 -15.15 12.54
C VAL A 89 22.16 -14.99 12.96
N GLU A 90 22.63 -15.84 13.86
CA GLU A 90 24.05 -15.92 14.19
C GLU A 90 24.81 -16.64 13.08
N MET A 91 25.74 -15.94 12.46
CA MET A 91 26.66 -16.50 11.46
C MET A 91 28.10 -16.23 11.87
N MET A 92 28.89 -17.30 11.97
CA MET A 92 30.32 -17.21 12.27
C MET A 92 30.64 -16.38 13.53
N GLY A 93 29.77 -16.45 14.56
CA GLY A 93 29.94 -15.70 15.81
C GLY A 93 29.47 -14.24 15.77
N ALA A 94 28.87 -13.78 14.67
CA ALA A 94 28.27 -12.44 14.56
C ALA A 94 26.77 -12.54 14.21
N SER A 95 25.94 -11.70 14.85
CA SER A 95 24.53 -11.56 14.47
C SER A 95 24.42 -10.76 13.18
N VAL A 96 23.85 -11.35 12.13
CA VAL A 96 23.57 -10.69 10.86
C VAL A 96 22.07 -10.67 10.59
N ASN A 97 21.57 -9.56 10.04
CA ASN A 97 20.18 -9.45 9.66
C ASN A 97 19.97 -10.12 8.30
N GLY A 98 19.23 -11.22 8.28
CA GLY A 98 18.88 -11.95 7.07
C GLY A 98 17.65 -11.42 6.33
N ALA A 99 17.15 -10.22 6.64
CA ALA A 99 16.01 -9.64 5.93
C ALA A 99 16.37 -9.35 4.46
N GLY A 100 15.58 -9.90 3.55
CA GLY A 100 15.75 -9.72 2.11
C GLY A 100 15.11 -8.45 1.57
N SER A 101 15.44 -8.10 0.33
CA SER A 101 14.95 -6.90 -0.36
C SER A 101 13.42 -6.85 -0.50
N GLY A 102 12.77 -8.00 -0.65
CA GLY A 102 11.31 -8.10 -0.73
C GLY A 102 10.61 -7.66 0.55
N LEU A 103 11.19 -7.98 1.72
CA LEU A 103 10.63 -7.57 3.00
C LEU A 103 10.74 -6.06 3.21
N TYR A 104 11.88 -5.45 2.85
CA TYR A 104 12.03 -4.00 2.89
C TYR A 104 11.09 -3.29 1.91
N LEU A 105 10.92 -3.83 0.70
CA LEU A 105 9.94 -3.34 -0.25
C LEU A 105 8.52 -3.40 0.32
N PHE A 106 8.17 -4.50 1.01
CA PHE A 106 6.87 -4.64 1.67
C PHE A 106 6.67 -3.61 2.79
N ILE A 107 7.68 -3.34 3.62
CA ILE A 107 7.64 -2.33 4.68
C ILE A 107 7.39 -0.93 4.09
N ILE A 108 8.13 -0.55 3.05
CA ILE A 108 7.93 0.73 2.35
C ILE A 108 6.51 0.78 1.77
N THR A 109 6.06 -0.32 1.17
CA THR A 109 4.71 -0.43 0.60
C THR A 109 3.63 -0.23 1.65
N ALA A 110 3.77 -0.80 2.85
CA ALA A 110 2.82 -0.61 3.95
C ALA A 110 2.78 0.85 4.43
N ALA A 111 3.92 1.55 4.46
CA ALA A 111 3.97 2.98 4.77
C ALA A 111 3.28 3.83 3.68
N VAL A 112 3.57 3.56 2.40
CA VAL A 112 2.94 4.24 1.26
C VAL A 112 1.44 3.98 1.23
N MET A 113 0.99 2.77 1.56
CA MET A 113 -0.43 2.45 1.72
C MET A 113 -1.08 3.33 2.80
N GLY A 114 -0.44 3.48 3.97
CA GLY A 114 -0.92 4.37 5.03
C GLY A 114 -1.05 5.83 4.57
N ALA A 115 -0.04 6.33 3.85
CA ALA A 115 -0.09 7.66 3.24
C ALA A 115 -1.22 7.79 2.20
N GLY A 116 -1.40 6.76 1.36
CA GLY A 116 -2.48 6.67 0.39
C GLY A 116 -3.86 6.73 1.05
N VAL A 117 -4.06 5.99 2.15
CA VAL A 117 -5.27 6.03 2.98
C VAL A 117 -5.53 7.42 3.57
N TYR A 118 -4.48 8.08 4.08
CA TYR A 118 -4.60 9.43 4.64
C TYR A 118 -5.03 10.46 3.57
N LEU A 119 -4.46 10.35 2.36
CA LEU A 119 -4.72 11.24 1.23
C LEU A 119 -5.93 10.82 0.39
N TYR A 120 -6.57 9.69 0.70
CA TYR A 120 -7.65 9.15 -0.12
C TYR A 120 -8.87 10.08 -0.14
N LYS A 121 -9.30 10.41 -1.35
CA LYS A 121 -10.60 10.99 -1.66
C LYS A 121 -11.31 10.02 -2.62
N PRO A 122 -12.57 9.62 -2.36
CA PRO A 122 -13.34 8.78 -3.28
C PRO A 122 -13.45 9.47 -4.64
N GLY A 123 -13.28 8.72 -5.72
CA GLY A 123 -13.23 9.30 -7.06
C GLY A 123 -14.60 9.84 -7.52
N ASN A 124 -14.58 11.13 -7.83
CA ASN A 124 -15.59 11.97 -8.48
C ASN A 124 -17.06 11.81 -8.03
N THR A 125 -17.48 12.71 -7.15
CA THR A 125 -18.90 13.13 -7.04
C THR A 125 -19.03 14.64 -6.85
N GLY A 126 -18.05 15.48 -7.23
CA GLY A 126 -18.21 16.92 -6.96
C GLY A 126 -17.30 17.95 -7.60
N ASP A 127 -16.08 17.63 -8.05
CA ASP A 127 -15.12 18.69 -8.44
C ASP A 127 -15.21 19.08 -9.93
N GLU A 128 -15.57 18.16 -10.84
CA GLU A 128 -15.79 18.53 -12.26
C GLU A 128 -17.12 19.25 -12.49
N ALA A 129 -18.14 18.99 -11.65
CA ALA A 129 -19.46 19.61 -11.80
C ALA A 129 -19.50 21.06 -11.30
N SER A 130 -18.64 21.46 -10.36
CA SER A 130 -18.51 22.84 -9.91
C SER A 130 -17.71 23.69 -10.90
N ASP A 131 -16.67 23.12 -11.52
CA ASP A 131 -15.81 23.83 -12.49
C ASP A 131 -16.54 24.12 -13.82
N ILE A 132 -17.38 23.16 -14.27
CA ILE A 132 -18.25 23.34 -15.44
C ILE A 132 -19.35 24.37 -15.16
N ARG A 133 -19.96 24.35 -13.97
CA ARG A 133 -21.00 25.34 -13.60
C ARG A 133 -20.44 26.76 -13.49
N TYR A 134 -19.21 26.93 -13.04
CA TYR A 134 -18.56 28.24 -12.96
C TYR A 134 -18.26 28.80 -14.36
N THR A 135 -17.82 27.95 -15.28
CA THR A 135 -17.53 28.36 -16.67
C THR A 135 -18.81 28.68 -17.46
N ASP A 136 -19.89 27.94 -17.26
CA ASP A 136 -21.17 28.19 -17.93
C ASP A 136 -21.83 29.52 -17.49
N GLU A 137 -21.79 29.87 -16.19
CA GLU A 137 -22.35 31.12 -15.67
C GLU A 137 -21.57 32.37 -16.15
N GLU A 138 -20.26 32.26 -16.32
CA GLU A 138 -19.42 33.37 -16.82
C GLU A 138 -19.63 33.64 -18.32
N THR A 139 -19.98 32.60 -19.10
CA THR A 139 -20.30 32.76 -20.53
C THR A 139 -21.70 33.29 -20.84
N ASN A 140 -22.67 33.13 -19.92
CA ASN A 140 -24.06 33.56 -20.13
C ASN A 140 -24.34 35.01 -19.67
N THR A 141 -23.33 35.69 -19.12
CA THR A 141 -23.43 37.06 -18.61
C THR A 141 -22.75 38.11 -19.50
N LYS A 142 -22.35 37.74 -20.72
CA LYS A 142 -21.85 38.64 -21.77
C LYS A 142 -22.78 38.65 -22.98
#